data_AF-M1C173-F1
#
_entry.id   AF-M1C173-F1
#
_cell.length_a   1.000
_cell.length_b   1.000
_cell.length_c   1.000
_cell.angle_alpha   90.00
_cell.angle_beta   90.00
_cell.angle_gamma   90.00
#
_symmetry.space_group_name_H-M   'P 1'
#
loop_
_entity.id
_entity.type
_entity.pdbx_description
1 polymer ?
#
loop_
_entity_poly.entity_id
_entity_poly.type
_entity_poly.pdbx_seq_one_letter_code
_entity_poly.pdbx_strand_id
1 'polypeptide(L)'
;MAAILKNHSFITFLFLFQFLSWQIHGFKTPFHPKDVLPLLPRQVSWPILNSLYSAVDIMPSFVGVASIEGNNTLEWKGACFFKNIAWLELHNKSNSQFGGGTLHIKVSNAHSWTCMDLYVFATPYRVTWDYYVLSREHTLEIKEWESQAELEYVKHKGISIFLMQAGMLGTLSALWDVLPLFSNTGWGENSNIGFLKKHMGSSFEKRPLPWVTNLTNTDDIHSGDFLAISKIRGRWGGFETLEKWVSGAYAGHSAVCLRDSEGKLWVGESGNENDKGEDVIALLPWEEWWEFELTKDDSNPHIALLPLHPDLRAKFNETAAWEYAKSMTGMPYGFHNLIFSWIDTIDGNYPSPLDANLVMHIISYYSLANFVFTALF
;
A
#
# COMPACT_ATOMS: atom_id res chain seq x y z
N MET A 1 51.65 1.45 -4.06
CA MET A 1 51.56 2.11 -5.39
C MET A 1 50.97 1.24 -6.52
N ALA A 2 50.29 0.11 -6.22
CA ALA A 2 49.63 -0.71 -7.25
C ALA A 2 48.08 -0.73 -7.14
N ALA A 3 47.50 -0.11 -6.10
CA ALA A 3 46.04 -0.09 -5.88
C ALA A 3 45.34 1.16 -6.45
N ILE A 4 46.08 2.21 -6.79
CA ILE A 4 45.51 3.49 -7.26
C ILE A 4 45.26 3.47 -8.78
N LEU A 5 45.99 2.65 -9.55
CA LEU A 5 45.84 2.57 -11.01
C LEU A 5 44.63 1.73 -11.50
N LYS A 6 44.03 0.90 -10.63
CA LYS A 6 42.90 0.03 -11.03
C LYS A 6 41.54 0.73 -11.03
N ASN A 7 41.35 1.75 -10.18
CA ASN A 7 40.10 2.50 -10.10
C ASN A 7 39.96 3.58 -11.18
N HIS A 8 41.06 4.15 -11.67
CA HIS A 8 41.01 5.18 -12.70
C HIS A 8 40.57 4.64 -14.06
N SER A 9 40.90 3.38 -14.40
CA SER A 9 40.52 2.77 -15.67
C SER A 9 39.02 2.44 -15.77
N PHE A 10 38.36 2.16 -14.63
CA PHE A 10 36.93 1.84 -14.61
C PHE A 10 36.07 3.12 -14.65
N ILE A 11 36.52 4.17 -13.94
CA ILE A 11 35.88 5.49 -13.94
C ILE A 11 36.04 6.18 -15.31
N THR A 12 37.20 6.06 -15.96
CA THR A 12 37.37 6.57 -17.34
C THR A 12 36.53 5.81 -18.36
N PHE A 13 36.30 4.50 -18.19
CA PHE A 13 35.40 3.72 -19.05
C PHE A 13 33.93 4.17 -18.90
N LEU A 14 33.48 4.45 -17.68
CA LEU A 14 32.15 5.00 -17.40
C LEU A 14 31.96 6.43 -17.94
N PHE A 15 32.98 7.29 -17.83
CA PHE A 15 32.94 8.65 -18.39
C PHE A 15 32.98 8.66 -19.92
N LEU A 16 33.73 7.75 -20.57
CA LEU A 16 33.75 7.62 -22.03
C LEU A 16 32.38 7.20 -22.61
N PHE A 17 31.59 6.41 -21.87
CA PHE A 17 30.22 6.08 -22.27
C PHE A 17 29.24 7.26 -22.14
N GLN A 18 29.50 8.22 -21.24
CA GLN A 18 28.63 9.40 -21.08
C GLN A 18 28.84 10.45 -22.19
N PHE A 19 30.03 10.53 -22.79
CA PHE A 19 30.33 11.49 -23.87
C PHE A 19 30.04 11.00 -25.30
N LEU A 20 29.71 9.72 -25.50
CA LEU A 20 29.36 9.14 -26.81
C LEU A 20 27.83 9.11 -27.08
N SER A 21 27.03 9.73 -26.22
CA SER A 21 25.57 9.63 -26.26
C SER A 21 24.87 10.77 -27.02
N TRP A 22 25.54 11.49 -27.91
CA TRP A 22 24.86 12.42 -28.83
C TRP A 22 24.93 11.89 -30.26
N GLN A 23 23.79 11.35 -30.70
CA GLN A 23 23.43 10.99 -32.08
C GLN A 23 23.88 9.63 -32.60
N ILE A 24 23.31 8.54 -32.06
CA ILE A 24 23.16 7.29 -32.81
C ILE A 24 21.69 6.89 -32.77
N HIS A 25 21.00 7.09 -33.89
CA HIS A 25 19.68 6.50 -34.12
C HIS A 25 19.81 4.97 -34.18
N GLY A 26 19.05 4.26 -33.34
CA GLY A 26 18.41 3.00 -33.75
C GLY A 26 19.12 1.66 -33.49
N PHE A 27 20.19 1.56 -32.70
CA PHE A 27 20.66 0.26 -32.20
C PHE A 27 20.13 0.02 -30.79
N LYS A 28 19.27 -1.00 -30.63
CA LYS A 28 18.84 -1.46 -29.29
C LYS A 28 20.07 -1.91 -28.51
N THR A 29 20.34 -1.25 -27.39
CA THR A 29 21.43 -1.66 -26.50
C THR A 29 21.11 -3.04 -25.91
N PRO A 30 22.08 -3.95 -25.80
CA PRO A 30 21.83 -5.28 -25.23
C PRO A 30 21.29 -5.19 -23.80
N PHE A 31 21.73 -4.18 -23.04
CA PHE A 31 21.24 -3.89 -21.69
C PHE A 31 21.09 -2.38 -21.52
N HIS A 32 20.05 -1.94 -20.81
CA HIS A 32 19.99 -0.58 -20.31
C HIS A 32 20.81 -0.49 -19.01
N PRO A 33 21.51 0.64 -18.71
CA PRO A 33 22.35 0.73 -17.50
C PRO A 33 21.63 0.38 -16.19
N LYS A 34 20.32 0.69 -16.09
CA LYS A 34 19.49 0.32 -14.94
C LYS A 34 19.28 -1.19 -14.81
N ASP A 35 19.22 -1.92 -15.92
CA ASP A 35 18.95 -3.37 -15.96
C ASP A 35 20.15 -4.17 -15.42
N VAL A 36 21.34 -3.57 -15.41
CA VAL A 36 22.58 -4.20 -14.93
C VAL A 36 22.79 -3.98 -13.43
N LEU A 37 22.07 -3.03 -12.81
CA LEU A 37 22.20 -2.74 -11.38
C LEU A 37 22.10 -3.98 -10.48
N PRO A 38 21.17 -4.93 -10.70
CA PRO A 38 21.08 -6.14 -9.88
C PRO A 38 22.29 -7.07 -9.99
N LEU A 39 23.05 -6.99 -11.09
CA LEU A 39 24.25 -7.80 -11.33
C LEU A 39 25.49 -7.21 -10.64
N LEU A 40 25.42 -5.96 -10.19
CA LEU A 40 26.50 -5.31 -9.45
C LEU A 40 26.43 -5.68 -7.96
N PRO A 41 27.58 -5.69 -7.25
CA PRO A 41 27.62 -5.92 -5.81
C PRO A 41 26.67 -4.97 -5.07
N ARG A 42 25.93 -5.50 -4.09
CA ARG A 42 24.92 -4.74 -3.31
C ARG A 42 25.46 -3.43 -2.75
N GLN A 43 26.73 -3.38 -2.36
CA GLN A 43 27.37 -2.17 -1.83
C GLN A 43 27.37 -1.00 -2.83
N VAL A 44 27.32 -1.30 -4.14
CA VAL A 44 27.28 -0.31 -5.22
C VAL A 44 25.87 -0.14 -5.75
N SER A 45 25.13 -1.23 -5.98
CA SER A 45 23.81 -1.17 -6.59
C SER A 45 22.71 -0.71 -5.65
N TRP A 46 22.75 -1.11 -4.38
CA TRP A 46 21.67 -0.83 -3.42
C TRP A 46 21.47 0.67 -3.15
N PRO A 47 22.52 1.48 -2.94
CA PRO A 47 22.35 2.94 -2.79
C PRO A 47 21.73 3.58 -4.04
N ILE A 48 22.10 3.10 -5.23
CA ILE A 48 21.58 3.62 -6.50
C ILE A 48 20.11 3.20 -6.66
N LEU A 49 19.78 1.93 -6.45
CA LEU A 49 18.39 1.42 -6.51
C LEU A 49 17.48 2.19 -5.54
N ASN A 50 17.93 2.41 -4.29
CA ASN A 50 17.16 3.16 -3.29
C ASN A 50 17.02 4.66 -3.59
N SER A 51 17.85 5.20 -4.50
CA SER A 51 17.73 6.57 -5.00
C SER A 51 16.83 6.67 -6.24
N LEU A 52 16.74 5.57 -7.01
CA LEU A 52 15.94 5.50 -8.23
C LEU A 52 14.49 5.08 -7.95
N TYR A 53 14.27 4.32 -6.89
CA TYR A 53 13.00 3.74 -6.51
C TYR A 53 12.66 4.02 -5.04
N SER A 54 11.37 4.08 -4.77
CA SER A 54 10.74 4.40 -3.51
C SER A 54 9.64 3.39 -3.19
N ALA A 55 9.11 3.42 -1.98
CA ALA A 55 7.98 2.56 -1.60
C ALA A 55 6.74 2.75 -2.49
N VAL A 56 6.56 3.94 -3.07
CA VAL A 56 5.44 4.25 -3.99
C VAL A 56 5.50 3.40 -5.25
N ASP A 57 6.69 2.95 -5.67
CA ASP A 57 6.91 2.18 -6.90
C ASP A 57 6.34 0.75 -6.86
N ILE A 58 5.75 0.34 -5.73
CA ILE A 58 4.91 -0.85 -5.62
C ILE A 58 3.50 -0.63 -6.21
N MET A 59 3.07 0.63 -6.37
CA MET A 59 1.73 0.94 -6.87
C MET A 59 1.70 0.88 -8.40
N PRO A 60 0.81 0.08 -9.00
CA PRO A 60 0.66 0.06 -10.44
C PRO A 60 -0.03 1.34 -10.92
N SER A 61 0.25 1.79 -12.13
CA SER A 61 -0.44 2.93 -12.76
C SER A 61 -1.48 2.46 -13.75
N PHE A 62 -2.67 3.04 -13.73
CA PHE A 62 -3.69 2.75 -14.72
C PHE A 62 -3.22 3.17 -16.12
N VAL A 63 -3.30 2.26 -17.10
CA VAL A 63 -2.94 2.55 -18.50
C VAL A 63 -4.14 2.57 -19.43
N GLY A 64 -5.25 1.95 -19.03
CA GLY A 64 -6.50 1.99 -19.77
C GLY A 64 -7.30 0.69 -19.66
N VAL A 65 -8.30 0.55 -20.54
CA VAL A 65 -9.25 -0.55 -20.54
C VAL A 65 -9.18 -1.30 -21.87
N ALA A 66 -9.06 -2.63 -21.81
CA ALA A 66 -9.29 -3.49 -22.97
C ALA A 66 -10.77 -3.83 -23.07
N SER A 67 -11.46 -3.26 -24.07
CA SER A 67 -12.89 -3.43 -24.32
C SER A 67 -13.17 -4.35 -25.51
N ILE A 68 -14.42 -4.80 -25.61
CA ILE A 68 -14.93 -5.64 -26.71
C ILE A 68 -15.50 -4.77 -27.84
N GLU A 69 -15.91 -3.53 -27.55
CA GLU A 69 -16.60 -2.66 -28.50
C GLU A 69 -15.64 -2.04 -29.54
N GLY A 70 -15.79 -2.49 -30.79
CA GLY A 70 -15.53 -1.72 -32.01
C GLY A 70 -14.09 -1.28 -32.27
N ASN A 71 -13.19 -2.19 -32.68
CA ASN A 71 -11.82 -1.89 -33.13
C ASN A 71 -10.97 -0.99 -32.20
N ASN A 72 -11.47 -0.65 -31.00
CA ASN A 72 -10.81 0.21 -30.02
C ASN A 72 -9.71 -0.60 -29.35
N THR A 73 -8.61 -0.66 -30.07
CA THR A 73 -7.35 -1.17 -29.58
C THR A 73 -6.82 -0.14 -28.59
N LEU A 74 -6.72 -0.52 -27.31
CA LEU A 74 -6.06 0.33 -26.33
C LEU A 74 -4.60 0.45 -26.69
N GLU A 75 -4.03 1.66 -26.73
CA GLU A 75 -2.60 1.87 -26.95
C GLU A 75 -1.96 2.61 -25.78
N TRP A 76 -0.76 2.19 -25.36
CA TRP A 76 0.00 2.89 -24.34
C TRP A 76 1.52 2.69 -24.48
N LYS A 77 2.25 3.47 -23.69
CA LYS A 77 3.70 3.35 -23.53
C LYS A 77 3.99 2.65 -22.19
N GLY A 78 4.68 1.52 -22.26
CA GLY A 78 5.16 0.77 -21.10
C GLY A 78 6.51 1.25 -20.56
N ALA A 79 6.97 0.60 -19.49
CA ALA A 79 8.28 0.87 -18.91
C ALA A 79 9.39 0.29 -19.80
N CYS A 80 9.21 -0.96 -20.26
CA CYS A 80 10.08 -1.70 -21.17
C CYS A 80 9.72 -1.47 -22.64
N PHE A 81 8.44 -1.59 -23.00
CA PHE A 81 7.97 -1.54 -24.38
C PHE A 81 7.26 -0.23 -24.68
N PHE A 82 7.67 0.47 -25.73
CA PHE A 82 7.14 1.81 -26.02
C PHE A 82 5.93 1.84 -26.96
N LYS A 83 5.52 0.69 -27.49
CA LYS A 83 4.36 0.57 -28.38
C LYS A 83 3.58 -0.69 -28.00
N ASN A 84 2.58 -0.50 -27.16
CA ASN A 84 1.78 -1.58 -26.61
C ASN A 84 0.34 -1.41 -27.04
N ILE A 85 -0.30 -2.54 -27.35
CA ILE A 85 -1.70 -2.58 -27.67
C ILE A 85 -2.42 -3.71 -26.95
N ALA A 86 -3.70 -3.52 -26.62
CA ALA A 86 -4.54 -4.57 -26.03
C ALA A 86 -5.98 -4.55 -26.55
N TRP A 87 -6.58 -5.73 -26.63
CA TRP A 87 -8.00 -5.93 -26.95
C TRP A 87 -8.53 -7.19 -26.27
N LEU A 88 -9.85 -7.26 -26.09
CA LEU A 88 -10.51 -8.36 -25.40
C LEU A 88 -11.45 -9.11 -26.33
N GLU A 89 -11.33 -10.44 -26.35
CA GLU A 89 -12.21 -11.33 -27.09
C GLU A 89 -12.99 -12.23 -26.12
N LEU A 90 -14.31 -12.13 -26.10
CA LEU A 90 -15.14 -13.06 -25.33
C LEU A 90 -15.39 -14.34 -26.11
N HIS A 91 -15.39 -15.47 -25.41
CA HIS A 91 -15.70 -16.77 -26.00
C HIS A 91 -16.20 -17.76 -24.95
N ASN A 92 -16.89 -18.81 -25.38
CA ASN A 92 -17.25 -19.93 -24.50
C ASN A 92 -16.59 -21.25 -24.94
N LYS A 93 -15.26 -21.25 -25.11
CA LYS A 93 -14.49 -22.45 -25.47
C LYS A 93 -14.59 -23.57 -24.43
N SER A 94 -14.79 -23.20 -23.16
CA SER A 94 -14.89 -24.10 -21.99
C SER A 94 -16.28 -24.70 -21.79
N ASN A 95 -17.30 -24.27 -22.55
CA ASN A 95 -18.72 -24.62 -22.34
C ASN A 95 -19.17 -24.40 -20.88
N SER A 96 -18.66 -23.34 -20.26
CA SER A 96 -18.96 -23.00 -18.87
C SER A 96 -20.23 -22.14 -18.78
N GLN A 97 -20.78 -21.98 -17.57
CA GLN A 97 -22.05 -21.27 -17.37
C GLN A 97 -21.95 -19.80 -17.79
N PHE A 98 -20.83 -19.15 -17.46
CA PHE A 98 -20.62 -17.74 -17.76
C PHE A 98 -19.71 -17.50 -18.98
N GLY A 99 -19.14 -18.56 -19.56
CA GLY A 99 -18.12 -18.44 -20.60
C GLY A 99 -16.86 -17.72 -20.09
N GLY A 100 -15.94 -17.43 -20.99
CA GLY A 100 -14.64 -16.83 -20.69
C GLY A 100 -14.23 -15.76 -21.70
N GLY A 101 -12.93 -15.50 -21.78
CA GLY A 101 -12.38 -14.60 -22.78
C GLY A 101 -10.85 -14.65 -22.85
N THR A 102 -10.32 -14.20 -23.98
CA THR A 102 -8.88 -14.03 -24.20
C THR A 102 -8.57 -12.53 -24.21
N LEU A 103 -7.74 -12.09 -23.27
CA LEU A 103 -7.14 -10.76 -23.33
C LEU A 103 -5.86 -10.84 -24.16
N HIS A 104 -5.84 -10.17 -25.31
CA HIS A 104 -4.69 -10.08 -26.18
C HIS A 104 -3.87 -8.85 -25.85
N ILE A 105 -2.56 -9.02 -25.70
CA ILE A 105 -1.63 -7.94 -25.40
C ILE A 105 -0.43 -8.08 -26.33
N LYS A 106 -0.24 -7.09 -27.20
CA LYS A 106 0.90 -7.06 -28.11
C LYS A 106 1.82 -5.93 -27.71
N VAL A 107 3.01 -6.30 -27.26
CA VAL A 107 4.06 -5.38 -26.84
C VAL A 107 5.16 -5.31 -27.87
N SER A 108 5.65 -4.10 -28.15
CA SER A 108 6.67 -3.89 -29.17
C SER A 108 7.56 -2.69 -28.86
N ASN A 109 8.67 -2.58 -29.60
CA ASN A 109 9.65 -1.52 -29.41
C ASN A 109 10.28 -1.49 -28.00
N ALA A 110 10.75 -2.66 -27.52
CA ALA A 110 11.51 -2.77 -26.27
C ALA A 110 12.78 -1.91 -26.29
N HIS A 111 13.09 -1.22 -25.18
CA HIS A 111 14.28 -0.38 -25.07
C HIS A 111 15.58 -1.17 -24.77
N SER A 112 15.48 -2.38 -24.21
CA SER A 112 16.60 -3.30 -24.02
C SER A 112 16.15 -4.75 -24.22
N TRP A 113 17.09 -5.69 -24.25
CA TRP A 113 16.77 -7.12 -24.40
C TRP A 113 16.38 -7.80 -23.08
N THR A 114 16.67 -7.16 -21.96
CA THR A 114 16.44 -7.69 -20.61
C THR A 114 15.36 -6.95 -19.84
N CYS A 115 14.78 -5.88 -20.39
CA CYS A 115 13.68 -5.20 -19.71
C CYS A 115 12.43 -6.07 -19.68
N MET A 116 11.56 -5.78 -18.72
CA MET A 116 10.32 -6.50 -18.50
C MET A 116 9.26 -5.55 -17.96
N ASP A 117 8.06 -5.64 -18.52
CA ASP A 117 6.88 -5.01 -17.95
C ASP A 117 6.12 -6.02 -17.08
N LEU A 118 5.60 -5.57 -15.95
CA LEU A 118 4.70 -6.30 -15.08
C LEU A 118 3.34 -5.60 -15.09
N TYR A 119 2.29 -6.33 -15.46
CA TYR A 119 0.93 -5.82 -15.57
C TYR A 119 0.02 -6.46 -14.52
N VAL A 120 -0.90 -5.66 -14.02
CA VAL A 120 -2.05 -6.10 -13.23
C VAL A 120 -3.29 -5.88 -14.07
N PHE A 121 -4.14 -6.91 -14.14
CA PHE A 121 -5.41 -6.89 -14.86
C PHE A 121 -6.53 -7.05 -13.84
N ALA A 122 -7.48 -6.14 -13.85
CA ALA A 122 -8.54 -6.14 -12.86
C ALA A 122 -9.93 -5.91 -13.45
N THR A 123 -10.88 -6.59 -12.84
CA THR A 123 -12.31 -6.23 -12.80
C THR A 123 -12.65 -5.97 -11.33
N PRO A 124 -13.84 -5.42 -11.00
CA PRO A 124 -14.28 -5.35 -9.61
C PRO A 124 -14.33 -6.71 -8.91
N TYR A 125 -14.40 -7.81 -9.66
CA TYR A 125 -14.56 -9.17 -9.15
C TYR A 125 -13.22 -9.92 -9.07
N ARG A 126 -12.27 -9.61 -9.96
CA ARG A 126 -11.01 -10.35 -10.03
C ARG A 126 -9.79 -9.45 -10.19
N VAL A 127 -8.67 -9.93 -9.68
CA VAL A 127 -7.34 -9.39 -9.94
C VAL A 127 -6.42 -10.52 -10.39
N THR A 128 -5.69 -10.29 -11.47
CA THR A 128 -4.64 -11.19 -11.97
C THR A 128 -3.47 -10.37 -12.48
N TRP A 129 -2.34 -11.00 -12.75
CA TRP A 129 -1.12 -10.32 -13.19
C TRP A 129 -0.35 -11.20 -14.17
N ASP A 130 0.44 -10.56 -15.02
CA ASP A 130 1.34 -11.24 -15.96
C ASP A 130 2.54 -10.34 -16.28
N TYR A 131 3.58 -10.92 -16.86
CA TYR A 131 4.81 -10.21 -17.20
C TYR A 131 5.24 -10.48 -18.64
N TYR A 132 5.80 -9.45 -19.28
CA TYR A 132 6.21 -9.54 -20.69
C TYR A 132 7.67 -9.14 -20.84
N VAL A 133 8.45 -10.01 -21.50
CA VAL A 133 9.89 -9.81 -21.80
C VAL A 133 10.16 -9.78 -23.31
N LEU A 134 9.32 -10.45 -24.10
CA LEU A 134 9.51 -10.55 -25.55
C LEU A 134 8.54 -9.65 -26.31
N SER A 135 9.06 -8.92 -27.31
CA SER A 135 8.24 -8.16 -28.26
C SER A 135 7.46 -9.10 -29.17
N ARG A 136 6.26 -9.47 -28.74
CA ARG A 136 5.32 -10.32 -29.47
C ARG A 136 3.91 -10.06 -28.97
N GLU A 137 2.95 -10.75 -29.58
CA GLU A 137 1.62 -10.92 -29.01
C GLU A 137 1.66 -11.98 -27.91
N HIS A 138 1.01 -11.65 -26.79
CA HIS A 138 0.77 -12.51 -25.65
C HIS A 138 -0.74 -12.56 -25.39
N THR A 139 -1.17 -13.60 -24.69
CA THR A 139 -2.59 -13.86 -24.42
C THR A 139 -2.75 -14.28 -22.97
N LEU A 140 -3.70 -13.65 -22.29
CA LEU A 140 -4.16 -14.08 -20.97
C LEU A 140 -5.54 -14.72 -21.13
N GLU A 141 -5.62 -16.03 -20.89
CA GLU A 141 -6.86 -16.80 -21.03
C GLU A 141 -7.64 -16.84 -19.72
N ILE A 142 -8.87 -16.36 -19.77
CA ILE A 142 -9.87 -16.49 -18.71
C ILE A 142 -10.83 -17.59 -19.11
N LYS A 143 -10.73 -18.74 -18.43
CA LYS A 143 -11.55 -19.93 -18.76
C LYS A 143 -13.02 -19.73 -18.43
N GLU A 144 -13.30 -19.07 -17.32
CA GLU A 144 -14.65 -18.79 -16.83
C GLU A 144 -14.67 -17.47 -16.03
N TRP A 145 -15.68 -16.64 -16.26
CA TRP A 145 -16.02 -15.49 -15.43
C TRP A 145 -16.62 -15.96 -14.10
N GLU A 146 -16.28 -15.29 -13.01
CA GLU A 146 -16.65 -15.68 -11.65
C GLU A 146 -18.16 -15.64 -11.41
N SER A 147 -18.86 -14.72 -12.08
CA SER A 147 -20.30 -14.59 -11.97
C SER A 147 -20.92 -13.94 -13.22
N GLN A 148 -22.25 -14.02 -13.32
CA GLN A 148 -23.02 -13.26 -14.30
C GLN A 148 -22.72 -11.75 -14.21
N ALA A 149 -22.52 -11.23 -13.00
CA ALA A 149 -22.25 -9.81 -12.79
C ALA A 149 -20.88 -9.39 -13.36
N GLU A 150 -19.86 -10.25 -13.20
CA GLU A 150 -18.56 -10.02 -13.84
C GLU A 150 -18.68 -10.06 -15.37
N LEU A 151 -19.38 -11.05 -15.93
CA LEU A 151 -19.59 -11.16 -17.37
C LEU A 151 -20.26 -9.90 -17.95
N GLU A 152 -21.34 -9.41 -17.32
CA GLU A 152 -22.02 -8.20 -17.76
C GLU A 152 -21.15 -6.94 -17.58
N TYR A 153 -20.38 -6.86 -16.49
CA TYR A 153 -19.41 -5.79 -16.30
C TYR A 153 -18.40 -5.77 -17.47
N VAL A 154 -17.79 -6.91 -17.78
CA VAL A 154 -16.75 -7.01 -18.81
C VAL A 154 -17.31 -6.70 -20.20
N LYS A 155 -18.54 -7.09 -20.51
CA LYS A 155 -19.21 -6.72 -21.77
C LYS A 155 -19.30 -5.21 -21.96
N HIS A 156 -19.61 -4.47 -20.90
CA HIS A 156 -19.86 -3.02 -20.97
C HIS A 156 -18.64 -2.15 -20.64
N LYS A 157 -17.71 -2.68 -19.84
CA LYS A 157 -16.60 -1.93 -19.25
C LYS A 157 -15.24 -2.53 -19.52
N GLY A 158 -15.14 -3.74 -20.06
CA GLY A 158 -13.86 -4.39 -20.36
C GLY A 158 -13.05 -4.79 -19.13
N ILE A 159 -11.74 -4.97 -19.32
CA ILE A 159 -10.77 -5.26 -18.26
C ILE A 159 -9.83 -4.07 -18.11
N SER A 160 -9.69 -3.58 -16.87
CA SER A 160 -8.74 -2.52 -16.55
C SER A 160 -7.32 -3.06 -16.51
N ILE A 161 -6.41 -2.35 -17.15
CA ILE A 161 -4.99 -2.70 -17.24
C ILE A 161 -4.20 -1.67 -16.45
N PHE A 162 -3.34 -2.17 -15.56
CA PHE A 162 -2.41 -1.37 -14.79
C PHE A 162 -0.98 -1.86 -15.01
N LEU A 163 -0.03 -0.93 -15.05
CA LEU A 163 1.39 -1.20 -15.29
C LEU A 163 2.21 -0.82 -14.06
N MET A 164 3.07 -1.73 -13.61
CA MET A 164 4.12 -1.42 -12.66
C MET A 164 5.21 -0.58 -13.34
N GLN A 165 5.09 0.75 -13.25
CA GLN A 165 5.96 1.70 -13.98
C GLN A 165 7.44 1.55 -13.64
N ALA A 166 7.73 1.12 -12.43
CA ALA A 166 9.09 0.90 -11.96
C ALA A 166 9.75 -0.35 -12.57
N GLY A 167 8.96 -1.17 -13.27
CA GLY A 167 9.35 -2.48 -13.78
C GLY A 167 9.68 -3.46 -12.65
N MET A 168 10.08 -4.69 -13.01
CA MET A 168 10.35 -5.74 -12.01
C MET A 168 11.39 -5.36 -10.96
N LEU A 169 12.47 -4.69 -11.37
CA LEU A 169 13.54 -4.32 -10.45
C LEU A 169 13.10 -3.26 -9.44
N GLY A 170 12.37 -2.25 -9.92
CA GLY A 170 11.82 -1.22 -9.04
C GLY A 170 10.77 -1.79 -8.10
N THR A 171 9.89 -2.66 -8.60
CA THR A 171 8.90 -3.36 -7.77
C THR A 171 9.55 -4.23 -6.69
N LEU A 172 10.58 -5.02 -7.02
CA LEU A 172 11.30 -5.83 -6.04
C LEU A 172 12.04 -4.97 -5.01
N SER A 173 12.59 -3.82 -5.44
CA SER A 173 13.22 -2.85 -4.52
C SER A 173 12.19 -2.25 -3.57
N ALA A 174 11.03 -1.84 -4.07
CA ALA A 174 9.94 -1.29 -3.26
C ALA A 174 9.39 -2.32 -2.28
N LEU A 175 9.23 -3.58 -2.70
CA LEU A 175 8.86 -4.68 -1.80
C LEU A 175 9.87 -4.89 -0.68
N TRP A 176 11.16 -4.72 -0.95
CA TRP A 176 12.19 -4.80 0.09
C TRP A 176 12.08 -3.66 1.12
N ASP A 177 11.58 -2.48 0.73
CA ASP A 177 11.33 -1.38 1.65
C ASP A 177 10.05 -1.58 2.49
N VAL A 178 9.04 -2.30 1.96
CA VAL A 178 7.70 -2.42 2.57
C VAL A 178 7.48 -3.72 3.36
N LEU A 179 7.91 -4.88 2.84
CA LEU A 179 7.67 -6.17 3.49
C LEU A 179 8.25 -6.27 4.92
N PRO A 180 9.45 -5.72 5.22
CA PRO A 180 10.01 -5.81 6.57
C PRO A 180 9.17 -5.10 7.65
N LEU A 181 8.37 -4.10 7.24
CA LEU A 181 7.58 -3.26 8.16
C LEU A 181 6.63 -4.09 9.03
N PHE A 182 6.12 -5.21 8.49
CA PHE A 182 5.14 -6.07 9.15
C PHE A 182 5.78 -7.11 10.09
N SER A 183 7.11 -7.18 10.18
CA SER A 183 7.80 -8.14 11.04
C SER A 183 7.80 -7.70 12.51
N ASN A 184 7.39 -8.57 13.44
CA ASN A 184 7.55 -8.31 14.88
C ASN A 184 8.95 -8.71 15.37
N THR A 185 9.98 -8.11 14.79
CA THR A 185 11.38 -8.32 15.16
C THR A 185 12.09 -6.98 15.31
N GLY A 186 13.28 -6.97 15.93
CA GLY A 186 14.12 -5.78 15.94
C GLY A 186 14.51 -5.29 14.53
N TRP A 187 14.49 -6.18 13.53
CA TRP A 187 14.65 -5.77 12.13
C TRP A 187 13.42 -5.04 11.60
N GLY A 188 12.22 -5.53 11.90
CA GLY A 188 10.98 -4.84 11.53
C GLY A 188 10.82 -3.48 12.20
N GLU A 189 11.10 -3.38 13.50
CA GLU A 189 11.11 -2.11 14.24
C GLU A 189 12.06 -1.08 13.60
N ASN A 190 13.31 -1.49 13.34
CA ASN A 190 14.29 -0.62 12.68
C ASN A 190 13.88 -0.28 11.23
N SER A 191 13.17 -1.17 10.55
CA SER A 191 12.65 -0.91 9.21
C SER A 191 11.53 0.13 9.24
N ASN A 192 10.59 0.06 10.19
CA ASN A 192 9.56 1.09 10.39
C ASN A 192 10.18 2.46 10.70
N ILE A 193 11.13 2.53 11.65
CA ILE A 193 11.83 3.79 11.97
C ILE A 193 12.59 4.31 10.75
N GLY A 194 13.30 3.43 10.03
CA GLY A 194 14.04 3.77 8.82
C GLY A 194 13.15 4.28 7.69
N PHE A 195 11.98 3.66 7.52
CA PHE A 195 10.96 4.05 6.55
C PHE A 195 10.42 5.44 6.84
N LEU A 196 9.96 5.69 8.06
CA LEU A 196 9.44 7.00 8.48
C LEU A 196 10.52 8.09 8.35
N LYS A 197 11.78 7.77 8.70
CA LYS A 197 12.89 8.69 8.49
C LYS A 197 13.16 8.98 7.02
N LYS A 198 13.16 7.95 6.15
CA LYS A 198 13.41 8.09 4.71
C LYS A 198 12.30 8.86 4.00
N HIS A 199 11.05 8.59 4.35
CA HIS A 199 9.89 9.06 3.59
C HIS A 199 9.17 10.26 4.20
N MET A 200 9.25 10.45 5.53
CA MET A 200 8.67 11.61 6.22
C MET A 200 9.71 12.57 6.77
N GLY A 201 11.00 12.18 6.83
CA GLY A 201 12.03 12.97 7.52
C GLY A 201 11.91 12.93 9.05
N SER A 202 11.07 12.06 9.59
CA SER A 202 10.76 11.97 11.02
C SER A 202 11.85 11.20 11.80
N SER A 203 12.14 11.64 13.02
CA SER A 203 13.05 10.96 13.93
C SER A 203 12.31 10.41 15.15
N PHE A 204 12.44 9.10 15.38
CA PHE A 204 11.92 8.43 16.57
C PHE A 204 13.08 8.13 17.51
N GLU A 205 13.14 8.87 18.63
CA GLU A 205 14.17 8.71 19.63
C GLU A 205 13.63 7.95 20.85
N LYS A 206 14.48 7.09 21.41
CA LYS A 206 14.13 6.33 22.60
C LYS A 206 14.04 7.26 23.80
N ARG A 207 12.87 7.28 24.47
CA ARG A 207 12.68 8.05 25.70
C ARG A 207 13.50 7.48 26.87
N PRO A 208 13.96 8.33 27.80
CA PRO A 208 14.56 7.87 29.04
C PRO A 208 13.53 7.09 29.88
N LEU A 209 14.01 6.15 30.70
CA LEU A 209 13.16 5.40 31.61
C LEU A 209 12.69 6.28 32.79
N PRO A 210 11.50 6.02 33.37
CA PRO A 210 10.54 4.98 32.98
C PRO A 210 9.70 5.36 31.74
N TRP A 211 9.38 4.38 30.89
CA TRP A 211 8.55 4.61 29.68
C TRP A 211 7.07 4.78 29.99
N VAL A 212 6.61 4.19 31.10
CA VAL A 212 5.22 4.24 31.55
C VAL A 212 5.13 5.25 32.69
N THR A 213 4.24 6.22 32.54
CA THR A 213 3.80 7.04 33.68
C THR A 213 2.73 6.25 34.43
N ASN A 214 2.82 6.19 35.75
CA ASN A 214 1.88 5.42 36.54
C ASN A 214 0.49 6.11 36.53
N LEU A 215 -0.42 5.63 35.67
CA LEU A 215 -1.80 6.10 35.57
C LEU A 215 -2.71 5.41 36.60
N THR A 216 -2.17 5.03 37.77
CA THR A 216 -2.94 4.40 38.87
C THR A 216 -4.13 5.23 39.35
N ASN A 217 -4.13 6.54 39.09
CA ASN A 217 -5.32 7.35 39.27
C ASN A 217 -5.80 7.84 37.90
N THR A 218 -6.98 7.37 37.49
CA THR A 218 -7.61 7.80 36.25
C THR A 218 -8.46 9.05 36.43
N ASP A 219 -8.64 9.58 37.65
CA ASP A 219 -9.49 10.76 37.97
C ASP A 219 -9.22 11.97 37.06
N ASP A 220 -7.97 12.15 36.61
CA ASP A 220 -7.57 13.24 35.72
C ASP A 220 -7.94 13.02 34.25
N ILE A 221 -8.42 11.82 33.89
CA ILE A 221 -8.91 11.46 32.56
C ILE A 221 -10.43 11.69 32.51
N HIS A 222 -10.87 12.46 31.53
CA HIS A 222 -12.24 12.93 31.41
C HIS A 222 -12.88 12.48 30.09
N SER A 223 -14.20 12.50 30.05
CA SER A 223 -14.96 12.26 28.81
C SER A 223 -14.53 13.22 27.70
N GLY A 224 -14.23 12.66 26.53
CA GLY A 224 -13.74 13.35 25.36
C GLY A 224 -12.21 13.52 25.29
N ASP A 225 -11.47 13.15 26.34
CA ASP A 225 -10.00 13.10 26.25
C ASP A 225 -9.58 12.07 25.19
N PHE A 226 -8.49 12.38 24.48
CA PHE A 226 -8.05 11.66 23.29
C PHE A 226 -6.81 10.82 23.56
N LEU A 227 -6.79 9.59 23.05
CA LEU A 227 -5.63 8.71 23.09
C LEU A 227 -5.05 8.61 21.68
N ALA A 228 -3.84 9.13 21.51
CA ALA A 228 -3.06 8.96 20.28
C ALA A 228 -2.16 7.73 20.42
N ILE A 229 -2.33 6.75 19.54
CA ILE A 229 -1.65 5.46 19.62
C ILE A 229 -0.73 5.32 18.41
N SER A 230 0.52 4.94 18.69
CA SER A 230 1.57 4.82 17.68
C SER A 230 2.35 3.52 17.85
N LYS A 231 2.04 2.56 16.98
CA LYS A 231 2.71 1.27 16.83
C LYS A 231 3.80 1.36 15.76
N ILE A 232 4.90 0.63 15.95
CA ILE A 232 6.05 0.55 15.02
C ILE A 232 6.62 -0.87 14.90
N ARG A 233 5.90 -1.88 15.39
CA ARG A 233 6.31 -3.29 15.35
C ARG A 233 5.16 -4.20 14.93
N GLY A 234 5.53 -5.33 14.32
CA GLY A 234 4.56 -6.35 13.92
C GLY A 234 3.61 -5.88 12.83
N ARG A 235 2.58 -6.69 12.60
CA ARG A 235 1.56 -6.44 11.56
C ARG A 235 0.95 -5.04 11.71
N TRP A 236 0.45 -4.72 12.90
CA TRP A 236 -0.21 -3.44 13.16
C TRP A 236 0.75 -2.26 13.09
N GLY A 237 1.99 -2.38 13.57
CA GLY A 237 2.98 -1.33 13.40
C GLY A 237 3.40 -1.08 11.95
N GLY A 238 3.38 -2.11 11.10
CA GLY A 238 3.59 -1.97 9.67
C GLY A 238 2.46 -1.19 8.99
N PHE A 239 1.20 -1.55 9.27
CA PHE A 239 0.03 -0.80 8.79
C PHE A 239 0.08 0.66 9.25
N GLU A 240 0.26 0.88 10.55
CA GLU A 240 0.30 2.23 11.07
C GLU A 240 1.50 3.05 10.55
N THR A 241 2.59 2.41 10.15
CA THR A 241 3.73 3.12 9.52
C THR A 241 3.36 3.65 8.14
N LEU A 242 2.61 2.86 7.37
CA LEU A 242 2.07 3.31 6.08
C LEU A 242 1.01 4.40 6.29
N GLU A 243 0.14 4.26 7.29
CA GLU A 243 -0.86 5.28 7.65
C GLU A 243 -0.21 6.61 8.06
N LYS A 244 0.82 6.58 8.92
CA LYS A 244 1.62 7.76 9.29
C LYS A 244 2.21 8.43 8.06
N TRP A 245 2.74 7.64 7.11
CA TRP A 245 3.33 8.17 5.89
C TRP A 245 2.31 8.87 5.00
N VAL A 246 1.16 8.25 4.75
CA VAL A 246 0.14 8.83 3.84
C VAL A 246 -0.63 9.99 4.47
N SER A 247 -0.83 9.98 5.80
CA SER A 247 -1.53 11.04 6.53
C SER A 247 -0.63 12.20 6.98
N GLY A 248 0.68 11.97 7.05
CA GLY A 248 1.62 12.90 7.69
C GLY A 248 1.56 12.91 9.22
N ALA A 249 0.77 12.05 9.84
CA ALA A 249 0.61 11.96 11.29
C ALA A 249 1.72 11.17 11.97
N TYR A 250 1.81 11.28 13.30
CA TYR A 250 2.72 10.47 14.13
C TYR A 250 2.00 9.34 14.89
N ALA A 251 0.66 9.36 14.90
CA ALA A 251 -0.18 8.28 15.41
C ALA A 251 -0.80 7.55 14.21
N GLY A 252 -0.94 6.23 14.30
CA GLY A 252 -1.70 5.45 13.32
C GLY A 252 -3.10 5.10 13.82
N HIS A 253 -3.29 5.08 15.14
CA HIS A 253 -4.57 4.73 15.74
C HIS A 253 -5.02 5.77 16.76
N SER A 254 -6.32 5.85 16.97
CA SER A 254 -6.92 6.80 17.89
C SER A 254 -8.07 6.19 18.67
N ALA A 255 -8.16 6.55 19.95
CA ALA A 255 -9.28 6.18 20.81
C ALA A 255 -9.75 7.38 21.63
N VAL A 256 -10.97 7.29 22.17
CA VAL A 256 -11.59 8.33 23.00
C VAL A 256 -11.96 7.80 24.37
N CYS A 257 -11.71 8.59 25.40
CA CYS A 257 -12.10 8.29 26.77
C CYS A 257 -13.55 8.74 27.04
N LEU A 258 -14.33 7.92 27.74
CA LEU A 258 -15.70 8.24 28.18
C LEU A 258 -15.90 7.76 29.62
N ARG A 259 -16.53 8.58 30.46
CA ARG A 259 -16.98 8.19 31.80
C ARG A 259 -18.47 7.89 31.79
N ASP A 260 -18.86 6.77 32.40
CA ASP A 260 -20.28 6.46 32.55
C ASP A 260 -20.90 7.25 33.72
N SER A 261 -22.20 7.05 33.93
CA SER A 261 -22.95 7.70 35.03
C SER A 261 -22.50 7.29 36.43
N GLU A 262 -21.76 6.17 36.55
CA GLU A 262 -21.15 5.71 37.81
C GLU A 262 -19.72 6.25 37.99
N GLY A 263 -19.23 7.01 37.00
CA GLY A 263 -17.88 7.56 36.95
C GLY A 263 -16.82 6.58 36.49
N LYS A 264 -17.16 5.37 36.01
CA LYS A 264 -16.14 4.43 35.49
C LYS A 264 -15.64 4.89 34.13
N LEU A 265 -14.35 4.69 33.87
CA LEU A 265 -13.69 5.09 32.63
C LEU A 265 -13.76 3.97 31.59
N TRP A 266 -14.06 4.36 30.36
CA TRP A 266 -14.18 3.51 29.18
C TRP A 266 -13.36 4.09 28.03
N VAL A 267 -12.89 3.23 27.15
CA VAL A 267 -12.20 3.57 25.90
C VAL A 267 -13.07 3.14 24.74
N GLY A 268 -13.42 4.10 23.88
CA GLY A 268 -14.08 3.85 22.61
C GLY A 268 -13.08 3.86 21.46
N GLU A 269 -13.02 2.78 20.71
CA GLU A 269 -12.13 2.64 19.55
C GLU A 269 -12.73 1.77 18.45
N SER A 270 -12.10 1.81 17.27
CA SER A 270 -12.48 1.00 16.11
C SER A 270 -11.29 0.16 15.67
N GLY A 271 -11.45 -1.16 15.57
CA GLY A 271 -10.34 -2.07 15.24
C GLY A 271 -9.99 -3.05 16.37
N ASN A 272 -10.89 -3.21 17.34
CA ASN A 272 -10.75 -4.25 18.36
C ASN A 272 -11.33 -5.56 17.85
N GLU A 273 -10.57 -6.65 17.97
CA GLU A 273 -11.00 -7.99 17.55
C GLU A 273 -12.06 -8.56 18.52
N ASN A 274 -13.17 -9.05 17.98
CA ASN A 274 -14.21 -9.73 18.76
C ASN A 274 -13.94 -11.25 18.87
N ASP A 275 -14.78 -11.98 19.62
CA ASP A 275 -14.65 -13.44 19.80
C ASP A 275 -14.69 -14.27 18.50
N LYS A 276 -15.10 -13.67 17.38
CA LYS A 276 -15.14 -14.31 16.06
C LYS A 276 -13.92 -13.98 15.18
N GLY A 277 -12.98 -13.18 15.69
CA GLY A 277 -11.83 -12.71 14.91
C GLY A 277 -12.17 -11.54 13.97
N GLU A 278 -13.27 -10.82 14.23
CA GLU A 278 -13.69 -9.68 13.40
C GLU A 278 -13.29 -8.36 14.09
N ASP A 279 -12.68 -7.45 13.35
CA ASP A 279 -12.38 -6.10 13.82
C ASP A 279 -13.66 -5.26 13.89
N VAL A 280 -14.00 -4.75 15.08
CA VAL A 280 -15.23 -3.99 15.34
C VAL A 280 -14.99 -2.68 16.08
N ILE A 281 -16.02 -1.85 16.13
CA ILE A 281 -16.10 -0.72 17.07
C ILE A 281 -16.45 -1.25 18.46
N ALA A 282 -15.60 -0.96 19.45
CA ALA A 282 -15.74 -1.46 20.81
C ALA A 282 -15.77 -0.32 21.84
N LEU A 283 -16.43 -0.59 22.97
CA LEU A 283 -16.35 0.19 24.19
C LEU A 283 -15.82 -0.71 25.29
N LEU A 284 -14.58 -0.48 25.70
CA LEU A 284 -13.84 -1.33 26.63
C LEU A 284 -13.68 -0.60 27.97
N PRO A 285 -13.87 -1.29 29.11
CA PRO A 285 -13.48 -0.73 30.40
C PRO A 285 -11.99 -0.36 30.38
N TRP A 286 -11.63 0.78 30.96
CA TRP A 286 -10.25 1.26 30.97
C TRP A 286 -9.25 0.21 31.46
N GLU A 287 -9.58 -0.49 32.55
CA GLU A 287 -8.68 -1.51 33.11
C GLU A 287 -8.44 -2.69 32.16
N GLU A 288 -9.45 -3.07 31.37
CA GLU A 288 -9.31 -4.14 30.37
C GLU A 288 -8.45 -3.67 29.20
N TRP A 289 -8.74 -2.48 28.67
CA TRP A 289 -8.00 -1.89 27.57
C TRP A 289 -6.54 -1.65 27.96
N TRP A 290 -6.29 -1.02 29.11
CA TRP A 290 -4.96 -0.67 29.59
C TRP A 290 -4.12 -1.91 29.92
N GLU A 291 -4.70 -2.95 30.54
CA GLU A 291 -4.01 -4.21 30.79
C GLU A 291 -3.61 -4.89 29.47
N PHE A 292 -4.48 -4.85 28.45
CA PHE A 292 -4.17 -5.38 27.12
C PHE A 292 -2.97 -4.63 26.51
N GLU A 293 -3.04 -3.30 26.44
CA GLU A 293 -1.98 -2.47 25.85
C GLU A 293 -0.63 -2.64 26.56
N LEU A 294 -0.65 -2.87 27.89
CA LEU A 294 0.57 -3.07 28.67
C LEU A 294 1.17 -4.48 28.57
N THR A 295 0.34 -5.52 28.44
CA THR A 295 0.78 -6.91 28.64
C THR A 295 0.60 -7.83 27.45
N LYS A 296 -0.31 -7.49 26.52
CA LYS A 296 -0.72 -8.35 25.41
C LYS A 296 -0.43 -7.73 24.04
N ASP A 297 -0.43 -6.40 23.91
CA ASP A 297 -0.10 -5.76 22.64
C ASP A 297 1.40 -5.93 22.32
N ASP A 298 1.69 -6.88 21.43
CA ASP A 298 3.05 -7.25 21.02
C ASP A 298 3.68 -6.25 20.04
N SER A 299 2.92 -5.25 19.59
CA SER A 299 3.40 -4.11 18.80
C SER A 299 4.10 -3.05 19.66
N ASN A 300 3.97 -3.14 20.99
CA ASN A 300 4.54 -2.22 21.99
C ASN A 300 4.22 -0.74 21.67
N PRO A 301 2.94 -0.34 21.78
CA PRO A 301 2.47 0.96 21.35
C PRO A 301 3.02 2.11 22.20
N HIS A 302 3.28 3.24 21.54
CA HIS A 302 3.39 4.52 22.23
C HIS A 302 2.01 5.14 22.35
N ILE A 303 1.56 5.36 23.58
CA ILE A 303 0.24 5.93 23.88
C ILE A 303 0.45 7.31 24.50
N ALA A 304 -0.13 8.33 23.88
CA ALA A 304 -0.18 9.68 24.42
C ALA A 304 -1.62 10.04 24.78
N LEU A 305 -1.85 10.40 26.04
CA LEU A 305 -3.09 11.00 26.49
C LEU A 305 -3.05 12.50 26.17
N LEU A 306 -4.04 12.99 25.44
CA LEU A 306 -4.24 14.39 25.11
C LEU A 306 -5.57 14.87 25.71
N PRO A 307 -5.51 15.58 26.86
CA PRO A 307 -6.71 16.12 27.48
C PRO A 307 -7.38 17.17 26.60
N LEU A 308 -8.72 17.21 26.61
CA LEU A 308 -9.45 18.30 25.98
C LEU A 308 -9.10 19.64 26.64
N HIS A 309 -8.95 20.67 25.80
CA HIS A 309 -8.83 22.04 26.28
C HIS A 309 -10.04 22.39 27.18
N PRO A 310 -9.86 23.09 28.31
CA PRO A 310 -10.96 23.38 29.25
C PRO A 310 -12.20 23.99 28.60
N ASP A 311 -12.02 24.90 27.64
CA ASP A 311 -13.14 25.55 26.91
C ASP A 311 -13.94 24.59 26.03
N LEU A 312 -13.30 23.55 25.50
CA LEU A 312 -13.97 22.50 24.72
C LEU A 312 -14.62 21.48 25.65
N ARG A 313 -13.94 21.14 26.75
CA ARG A 313 -14.46 20.25 27.79
C ARG A 313 -15.78 20.78 28.38
N ALA A 314 -15.86 22.09 28.66
CA ALA A 314 -17.08 22.72 29.15
C ALA A 314 -18.28 22.64 28.17
N LYS A 315 -18.01 22.35 26.88
CA LYS A 315 -19.03 22.22 25.83
C LYS A 315 -19.28 20.75 25.44
N PHE A 316 -18.52 19.81 25.98
CA PHE A 316 -18.61 18.41 25.60
C PHE A 316 -19.94 17.83 26.10
N ASN A 317 -20.74 17.31 25.17
CA ASN A 317 -22.02 16.70 25.49
C ASN A 317 -21.83 15.19 25.72
N GLU A 318 -21.61 14.83 26.98
CA GLU A 318 -21.35 13.45 27.39
C GLU A 318 -22.51 12.50 27.08
N THR A 319 -23.76 12.94 27.29
CA THR A 319 -24.94 12.13 26.96
C THR A 319 -24.99 11.80 25.48
N ALA A 320 -24.81 12.81 24.61
CA ALA A 320 -24.81 12.58 23.16
C ALA A 320 -23.63 11.72 22.71
N ALA A 321 -22.45 11.89 23.33
CA ALA A 321 -21.28 11.07 23.04
C ALA A 321 -21.55 9.59 23.36
N TRP A 322 -22.18 9.30 24.51
CA TRP A 322 -22.55 7.94 24.88
C TRP A 322 -23.64 7.34 24.00
N GLU A 323 -24.67 8.11 23.64
CA GLU A 323 -25.71 7.67 22.71
C GLU A 323 -25.09 7.28 21.37
N TYR A 324 -24.17 8.12 20.85
CA TYR A 324 -23.45 7.82 19.62
C TYR A 324 -22.56 6.58 19.76
N ALA A 325 -21.71 6.52 20.79
CA ALA A 325 -20.79 5.41 21.01
C ALA A 325 -21.52 4.05 21.10
N LYS A 326 -22.64 4.00 21.84
CA LYS A 326 -23.49 2.81 21.95
C LYS A 326 -24.17 2.44 20.64
N SER A 327 -24.56 3.43 19.83
CA SER A 327 -25.14 3.18 18.50
C SER A 327 -24.13 2.55 17.54
N MET A 328 -22.83 2.80 17.75
CA MET A 328 -21.75 2.30 16.90
C MET A 328 -21.14 0.97 17.37
N THR A 329 -21.29 0.61 18.65
CA THR A 329 -20.69 -0.61 19.22
C THR A 329 -21.12 -1.86 18.45
N GLY A 330 -20.14 -2.70 18.08
CA GLY A 330 -20.34 -3.93 17.32
C GLY A 330 -20.45 -3.74 15.82
N MET A 331 -20.44 -2.50 15.30
CA MET A 331 -20.34 -2.28 13.86
C MET A 331 -18.93 -2.65 13.34
N PRO A 332 -18.81 -3.12 12.08
CA PRO A 332 -17.53 -3.50 11.50
C PRO A 332 -16.52 -2.33 11.46
N TYR A 333 -15.24 -2.67 11.52
CA TYR A 333 -14.14 -1.71 11.35
C TYR A 333 -14.25 -0.95 10.02
N GLY A 334 -14.21 0.39 10.11
CA GLY A 334 -14.46 1.29 8.99
C GLY A 334 -13.27 1.55 8.08
N PHE A 335 -12.43 0.54 7.78
CA PHE A 335 -11.19 0.74 7.01
C PHE A 335 -11.40 1.44 5.66
N HIS A 336 -12.54 1.20 5.01
CA HIS A 336 -12.92 1.87 3.76
C HIS A 336 -13.05 3.38 3.96
N ASN A 337 -13.65 3.83 5.07
CA ASN A 337 -13.75 5.25 5.40
C ASN A 337 -12.37 5.86 5.67
N LEU A 338 -11.47 5.11 6.31
CA LEU A 338 -10.09 5.54 6.50
C LEU A 338 -9.38 5.76 5.14
N ILE A 339 -9.46 4.79 4.23
CA ILE A 339 -8.84 4.90 2.89
C ILE A 339 -9.46 6.06 2.09
N PHE A 340 -10.79 6.24 2.14
CA PHE A 340 -11.46 7.35 1.47
C PHE A 340 -11.23 8.71 2.14
N SER A 341 -10.87 8.75 3.43
CA SER A 341 -10.58 10.01 4.13
C SER A 341 -9.36 10.75 3.57
N TRP A 342 -8.52 10.08 2.79
CA TRP A 342 -7.38 10.70 2.10
C TRP A 342 -7.77 11.26 0.72
N ILE A 343 -9.01 11.04 0.27
CA ILE A 343 -9.53 11.38 -1.06
C ILE A 343 -10.62 12.46 -0.88
N ASP A 344 -10.20 13.72 -0.84
CA ASP A 344 -11.05 14.90 -0.67
C ASP A 344 -11.77 15.33 -1.96
N THR A 345 -11.34 14.83 -3.12
CA THR A 345 -11.88 15.21 -4.43
C THR A 345 -12.11 13.98 -5.30
N ILE A 346 -12.99 14.08 -6.30
CA ILE A 346 -13.32 12.95 -7.19
C ILE A 346 -12.06 12.43 -7.93
N ASP A 347 -11.13 13.31 -8.30
CA ASP A 347 -9.93 12.97 -9.09
C ASP A 347 -8.68 13.86 -8.82
N GLY A 348 -8.81 14.97 -8.11
CA GLY A 348 -7.79 16.02 -8.05
C GLY A 348 -6.73 15.88 -6.94
N ASN A 349 -6.90 14.94 -6.00
CA ASN A 349 -6.05 14.85 -4.81
C ASN A 349 -5.42 13.48 -4.61
N TYR A 350 -5.50 12.58 -5.60
CA TYR A 350 -4.78 11.31 -5.54
C TYR A 350 -3.27 11.55 -5.61
N PRO A 351 -2.47 11.02 -4.66
CA PRO A 351 -1.02 11.07 -4.78
C PRO A 351 -0.59 10.14 -5.91
N SER A 352 0.23 10.65 -6.84
CA SER A 352 0.77 9.85 -7.94
C SER A 352 1.50 8.60 -7.40
N PRO A 353 1.33 7.40 -7.99
CA PRO A 353 0.59 7.09 -9.22
C PRO A 353 -0.86 6.65 -9.01
N LEU A 354 -1.42 6.81 -7.80
CA LEU A 354 -2.81 6.43 -7.54
C LEU A 354 -3.76 7.25 -8.41
N ASP A 355 -4.84 6.62 -8.83
CA ASP A 355 -5.98 7.26 -9.46
C ASP A 355 -7.29 6.60 -9.01
N ALA A 356 -8.41 7.20 -9.39
CA ALA A 356 -9.74 6.68 -9.06
C ALA A 356 -9.95 5.25 -9.59
N ASN A 357 -9.36 4.89 -10.74
CA ASN A 357 -9.51 3.54 -11.30
C ASN A 357 -8.86 2.50 -10.39
N LEU A 358 -7.62 2.74 -9.96
CA LEU A 358 -6.90 1.82 -9.09
C LEU A 358 -7.62 1.66 -7.75
N VAL A 359 -8.00 2.78 -7.13
CA VAL A 359 -8.71 2.77 -5.84
C VAL A 359 -10.03 2.03 -5.93
N MET A 360 -10.82 2.26 -6.99
CA MET A 360 -12.10 1.58 -7.18
C MET A 360 -11.95 0.06 -7.36
N HIS A 361 -10.96 -0.40 -8.13
CA HIS A 361 -10.75 -1.85 -8.32
C HIS A 361 -10.23 -2.51 -7.05
N ILE A 362 -9.28 -1.87 -6.35
CA ILE A 362 -8.74 -2.35 -5.09
C ILE A 362 -9.84 -2.46 -4.03
N ILE A 363 -10.63 -1.40 -3.82
CA ILE A 363 -11.69 -1.38 -2.80
C ILE A 363 -12.81 -2.35 -3.15
N SER A 364 -13.23 -2.43 -4.42
CA SER A 364 -14.28 -3.36 -4.84
C SER A 364 -13.83 -4.80 -4.66
N TYR A 365 -12.61 -5.12 -5.09
CA TYR A 365 -12.03 -6.44 -4.88
C TYR A 365 -11.92 -6.76 -3.39
N TYR A 366 -11.41 -5.86 -2.54
CA TYR A 366 -11.31 -6.13 -1.10
C TYR A 366 -12.66 -6.27 -0.40
N SER A 367 -13.65 -5.46 -0.80
CA SER A 367 -15.02 -5.57 -0.28
C SER A 367 -15.65 -6.93 -0.61
N LEU A 368 -15.28 -7.53 -1.76
CA LEU A 368 -15.75 -8.84 -2.19
C LEU A 368 -14.88 -9.99 -1.65
N ALA A 369 -13.57 -9.80 -1.62
CA ALA A 369 -12.54 -10.77 -1.21
C ALA A 369 -12.22 -10.68 0.29
N ASN A 370 -13.25 -10.40 1.09
CA ASN A 370 -13.29 -10.04 2.53
C ASN A 370 -12.64 -11.06 3.51
N PHE A 371 -11.62 -11.80 3.07
CA PHE A 371 -11.07 -12.99 3.72
C PHE A 371 -9.56 -13.22 3.51
N VAL A 372 -8.91 -12.61 2.50
CA VAL A 372 -7.56 -13.05 2.09
C VAL A 372 -6.40 -12.27 2.74
N PHE A 373 -6.59 -11.01 3.13
CA PHE A 373 -5.50 -10.25 3.77
C PHE A 373 -5.24 -10.65 5.22
N THR A 374 -6.23 -11.24 5.90
CA THR A 374 -6.06 -11.91 7.19
C THR A 374 -5.10 -13.10 7.11
N ALA A 375 -4.84 -13.64 5.91
CA ALA A 375 -3.97 -14.80 5.70
C ALA A 375 -2.57 -14.47 5.16
N LEU A 376 -2.30 -13.21 4.75
CA LEU A 376 -1.02 -12.80 4.17
C LEU A 376 -0.11 -12.03 5.13
N PHE A 377 -0.61 -11.61 6.30
CA PHE A 377 0.19 -11.00 7.36
C PHE A 377 -0.22 -11.47 8.75
#